data_AF-A0A433NLF0-F1
#
_entry.id   AF-A0A433NLF0-F1
#
_cell.length_a   1.000
_cell.length_b   1.000
_cell.length_c   1.000
_cell.angle_alpha   90.00
_cell.angle_beta   90.00
_cell.angle_gamma   90.00
#
_symmetry.space_group_name_H-M   'P 1'
#
loop_
_entity.id
_entity.type
_entity.pdbx_description
1 polymer ?
#
loop_
_entity_poly.entity_id
_entity_poly.type
_entity_poly.pdbx_seq_one_letter_code
_entity_poly.pdbx_strand_id
1 'polypeptide(L)'
;MKTLTSHHWGAIIFAGEIIDRAYHVEFVNLGANVVTQQTREINQLRSWLKKIYNIDYVGSAAAGSAADTPDTERSLLNPKSYSE
;
A
#
# COMPACT_ATOMS: atom_id res chain seq x y z
N MET A 1 -3.41 -13.51 4.77
CA MET A 1 -2.60 -12.70 3.83
C MET A 1 -3.43 -11.72 3.03
N LYS A 2 -4.48 -12.12 2.29
CA LYS A 2 -5.35 -11.19 1.52
C LYS A 2 -5.92 -10.03 2.37
N THR A 3 -6.55 -10.35 3.50
CA THR A 3 -7.13 -9.33 4.41
C THR A 3 -6.08 -8.35 4.94
N LEU A 4 -4.88 -8.83 5.28
CA LEU A 4 -3.78 -7.96 5.74
C LEU A 4 -3.27 -7.08 4.62
N THR A 5 -3.17 -7.59 3.38
CA THR A 5 -2.82 -6.77 2.23
C THR A 5 -3.82 -5.62 2.05
N SER A 6 -5.14 -5.88 2.14
CA SER A 6 -6.15 -4.81 2.05
C SER A 6 -6.13 -3.85 3.25
N HIS A 7 -5.94 -4.36 4.47
CA HIS A 7 -5.84 -3.54 5.67
C HIS A 7 -4.64 -2.59 5.61
N HIS A 8 -3.47 -3.10 5.19
CA HIS A 8 -2.26 -2.29 5.03
C HIS A 8 -2.44 -1.23 3.93
N TRP A 9 -3.15 -1.55 2.85
CA TRP A 9 -3.47 -0.58 1.82
C TRP A 9 -4.31 0.59 2.37
N GLY A 10 -5.32 0.30 3.19
CA GLY A 10 -6.08 1.34 3.90
C GLY A 10 -5.20 2.21 4.81
N ALA A 11 -4.23 1.61 5.50
CA ALA A 11 -3.27 2.36 6.33
C ALA A 11 -2.34 3.27 5.50
N ILE A 12 -1.95 2.86 4.28
CA ILE A 12 -1.16 3.69 3.35
C ILE A 12 -1.97 4.93 2.91
N ILE A 13 -3.24 4.75 2.54
CA ILE A 13 -4.12 5.86 2.15
C ILE A 13 -4.22 6.87 3.30
N PHE A 14 -4.52 6.40 4.51
CA PHE A 14 -4.65 7.27 5.68
C PHE A 14 -3.32 7.97 6.04
N ALA A 15 -2.19 7.28 5.88
CA ALA A 15 -0.88 7.90 6.07
C ALA A 15 -0.58 9.00 5.05
N GLY A 16 -1.06 8.85 3.80
CA GLY A 16 -1.02 9.91 2.80
C GLY A 16 -1.79 11.16 3.23
N GLU A 17 -3.01 10.98 3.78
CA GLU A 17 -3.79 12.10 4.33
C GLU A 17 -3.09 12.79 5.51
N ILE A 18 -2.43 12.02 6.39
CA ILE A 18 -1.63 12.58 7.48
C ILE A 18 -0.49 13.44 6.94
N ILE A 19 0.26 12.96 5.95
CA ILE A 19 1.38 13.69 5.35
C ILE A 19 0.91 15.02 4.77
N ASP A 20 -0.24 15.04 4.09
CA ASP A 20 -0.80 16.22 3.44
C ASP A 20 -1.32 17.27 4.45
N ARG A 21 -1.87 16.82 5.58
CA ARG A 21 -2.62 17.69 6.51
C ARG A 21 -1.91 17.99 7.83
N ALA A 22 -0.84 17.27 8.15
CA ALA A 22 -0.16 17.41 9.43
C ALA A 22 0.54 18.77 9.56
N TYR A 23 0.28 19.44 10.68
CA TYR A 23 0.99 20.66 11.06
C TYR A 23 2.38 20.38 11.67
N HIS A 24 2.51 19.26 12.40
CA HIS A 24 3.74 18.88 13.10
C HIS A 24 4.55 17.87 12.27
N VAL A 25 5.86 18.10 12.16
CA VAL A 25 6.78 17.29 11.33
C VAL A 25 6.87 15.84 11.82
N GLU A 26 6.63 15.59 13.10
CA GLU A 26 6.61 14.26 13.70
C GLU A 26 5.51 13.39 13.09
N PHE A 27 4.35 13.97 12.77
CA PHE A 27 3.25 13.24 12.12
C PHE A 27 3.52 13.01 10.63
N VAL A 28 4.17 13.95 9.94
CA VAL A 28 4.63 13.74 8.55
C VAL A 28 5.63 12.57 8.50
N ASN A 29 6.61 12.56 9.41
CA ASN A 29 7.60 11.50 9.52
C ASN A 29 6.96 10.15 9.88
N LEU A 30 5.97 10.15 10.78
CA LEU A 30 5.19 8.96 11.10
C LEU A 30 4.44 8.43 9.87
N GLY A 31 3.73 9.29 9.15
CA GLY A 31 3.01 8.93 7.93
C GLY A 31 3.94 8.33 6.88
N ALA A 32 5.09 8.96 6.63
CA ALA A 32 6.09 8.46 5.69
C ALA A 32 6.64 7.08 6.13
N ASN A 33 6.83 6.86 7.43
CA ASN A 33 7.26 5.56 7.96
C ASN A 33 6.17 4.49 7.75
N VAL A 34 4.90 4.81 8.01
CA VAL A 34 3.77 3.91 7.75
C VAL A 34 3.72 3.52 6.28
N VAL A 35 3.78 4.47 5.35
CA VAL A 35 3.77 4.17 3.91
C VAL A 35 4.90 3.21 3.55
N THR A 36 6.12 3.47 4.03
CA THR A 36 7.30 2.65 3.76
C THR A 36 7.14 1.21 4.27
N GLN A 37 6.77 1.06 5.55
CA GLN A 37 6.70 -0.25 6.20
C GLN A 37 5.54 -1.09 5.65
N GLN A 38 4.35 -0.48 5.50
CA GLN A 38 3.16 -1.17 5.03
C GLN A 38 3.29 -1.61 3.57
N THR A 39 3.94 -0.79 2.72
CA THR A 39 4.26 -1.17 1.33
C THR A 39 5.15 -2.41 1.27
N ARG A 40 6.18 -2.46 2.13
CA ARG A 40 7.07 -3.63 2.23
C ARG A 40 6.31 -4.89 2.66
N GLU A 41 5.42 -4.77 3.64
CA GLU A 41 4.61 -5.90 4.13
C GLU A 41 3.61 -6.39 3.07
N ILE A 42 2.96 -5.49 2.31
CA ILE A 42 2.11 -5.86 1.17
C ILE A 42 2.89 -6.71 0.16
N ASN A 43 4.09 -6.29 -0.22
CA ASN A 43 4.93 -7.01 -1.18
C ASN A 43 5.33 -8.41 -0.67
N GLN A 44 5.64 -8.54 0.63
CA GLN A 44 5.91 -9.83 1.26
C GLN A 44 4.68 -10.75 1.24
N LEU A 45 3.53 -10.24 1.66
CA LEU A 45 2.26 -10.99 1.70
C LEU A 45 1.83 -11.46 0.31
N ARG A 46 1.99 -10.62 -0.72
CA ARG A 46 1.75 -10.98 -2.13
C ARG A 46 2.69 -12.06 -2.62
N SER A 47 3.99 -11.92 -2.34
CA SER A 47 4.99 -12.93 -2.68
C SER A 47 4.65 -14.29 -2.04
N TRP A 48 4.22 -14.31 -0.78
CA TRP A 48 3.82 -15.56 -0.12
C TRP A 48 2.52 -16.14 -0.68
N LEU A 49 1.51 -15.32 -0.99
CA LEU A 49 0.30 -15.77 -1.66
C LEU A 49 0.61 -16.45 -3.00
N LYS A 50 1.50 -15.86 -3.79
CA LYS A 50 1.92 -16.42 -5.07
C LYS A 50 2.74 -17.70 -4.90
N LYS A 51 3.72 -17.70 -4.00
CA LYS A 51 4.63 -18.85 -3.81
C LYS A 51 3.94 -20.07 -3.21
N ILE A 52 3.07 -19.87 -2.22
CA ILE A 52 2.50 -20.97 -1.43
C ILE A 52 1.19 -21.46 -2.05
N TYR A 53 0.35 -20.54 -2.54
CA TYR A 53 -1.00 -20.86 -2.98
C TYR A 53 -1.23 -20.64 -4.47
N ASN A 54 -0.21 -20.20 -5.22
CA ASN A 54 -0.31 -19.77 -6.62
C ASN A 54 -1.42 -18.73 -6.86
N ILE A 55 -1.71 -17.91 -5.85
CA ILE A 55 -2.70 -16.83 -5.94
C ILE A 55 -1.95 -15.54 -6.25
N ASP A 56 -2.28 -14.95 -7.39
CA ASP A 56 -1.89 -13.57 -7.70
C ASP A 56 -2.94 -12.62 -7.12
N TYR A 57 -2.57 -11.86 -6.08
CA TYR A 57 -3.50 -11.00 -5.36
C TYR A 57 -3.18 -9.53 -5.58
N VAL A 58 -3.97 -8.90 -6.46
CA VAL A 58 -3.92 -7.48 -6.84
C VAL A 58 -5.13 -6.73 -6.28
N GLY A 59 -5.49 -6.99 -5.01
CA GLY A 59 -6.70 -6.41 -4.40
C GLY A 59 -6.43 -5.16 -3.56
N SER A 60 -6.73 -3.99 -4.12
CA SER A 60 -7.04 -2.74 -3.40
C SER A 60 -8.54 -2.46 -3.29
N ALA A 61 -9.42 -3.10 -4.08
CA ALA A 61 -10.84 -2.73 -4.17
C ALA A 61 -11.81 -3.43 -3.19
N ALA A 62 -11.37 -4.44 -2.43
CA ALA A 62 -12.29 -5.21 -1.57
C ALA A 62 -12.64 -4.54 -0.23
N ALA A 63 -12.02 -3.40 0.10
CA ALA A 63 -12.27 -2.65 1.33
C ALA A 63 -12.56 -1.16 1.04
N GLY A 64 -13.56 -0.89 0.19
CA GLY A 64 -14.45 0.27 0.42
C GLY A 64 -13.97 1.69 0.08
N SER A 65 -12.90 1.93 -0.68
CA SER A 65 -12.61 3.27 -1.19
C SER A 65 -12.55 3.29 -2.72
N ALA A 66 -13.56 3.89 -3.34
CA ALA A 66 -13.66 4.10 -4.78
C ALA A 66 -12.77 5.27 -5.29
N ALA A 67 -11.77 5.69 -4.51
CA ALA A 67 -11.05 6.94 -4.74
C ALA A 67 -9.66 6.79 -5.38
N ASP A 68 -9.04 5.60 -5.33
CA ASP A 68 -7.71 5.39 -5.91
C ASP A 68 -7.72 4.24 -6.92
N THR A 69 -7.40 4.59 -8.16
CA THR A 69 -7.34 3.66 -9.28
C THR A 69 -6.22 2.62 -9.11
N PRO A 70 -6.32 1.44 -9.75
CA PRO A 70 -5.27 0.40 -9.75
C PRO A 70 -3.85 0.89 -10.08
N ASP A 71 -3.73 2.04 -10.74
CA ASP A 71 -2.45 2.61 -11.19
C ASP A 71 -1.65 3.27 -10.05
N THR A 72 -2.30 3.91 -9.06
CA THR A 72 -1.63 4.46 -7.87
C THR A 72 -0.98 3.32 -7.06
N GLU A 73 -1.73 2.23 -6.89
CA GLU A 73 -1.25 1.02 -6.22
C GLU A 73 -0.10 0.37 -6.97
N ARG A 74 -0.20 0.22 -8.29
CA ARG A 74 0.90 -0.34 -9.09
C ARG A 74 2.17 0.50 -9.02
N SER A 75 2.05 1.83 -9.03
CA SER A 75 3.18 2.75 -8.94
C SER A 75 3.93 2.63 -7.62
N LEU A 76 3.21 2.68 -6.49
CA LEU A 76 3.80 2.62 -5.15
C LEU A 76 4.40 1.24 -4.84
N LEU A 77 3.80 0.17 -5.37
CA LEU A 77 4.24 -1.19 -5.09
C LEU A 77 5.32 -1.69 -6.07
N ASN A 78 5.45 -1.07 -7.26
CA ASN A 78 6.45 -1.41 -8.26
C ASN A 78 7.14 -0.17 -8.87
N PRO A 79 8.02 0.51 -8.11
CA PRO A 79 8.68 1.76 -8.53
C PRO A 79 9.65 1.60 -9.70
N LYS A 80 9.97 0.36 -10.13
CA LYS A 80 10.88 0.07 -11.26
C LYS A 80 10.20 -0.01 -12.64
N SER A 81 8.88 0.18 -12.72
CA SER A 81 8.13 -0.03 -13.98
C SER A 81 7.98 1.20 -14.89
N TYR A 82 8.49 2.37 -14.50
CA TYR A 82 8.41 3.61 -15.30
C TYR A 82 9.69 3.94 -16.08
N SER A 83 10.55 2.96 -16.36
CA SER A 83 11.79 3.16 -17.12
C SER A 83 11.80 2.42 -18.47
N GLU A 84 10.76 2.61 -19.27
CA GLU A 84 10.76 2.36 -20.71
C GLU A 84 10.26 3.59 -21.47
#